data_AF-A0A2R9AD52-F1
#
_entry.id   AF-A0A2R9AD52-F1
#
_cell.length_a   1.000
_cell.length_b   1.000
_cell.length_c   1.000
_cell.angle_alpha   90.00
_cell.angle_beta   90.00
_cell.angle_gamma   90.00
#
_symmetry.space_group_name_H-M   'P 1'
#
loop_
_entity.id
_entity.type
_entity.pdbx_description
1 polymer ?
#
loop_
_entity_poly.entity_id
_entity_poly.type
_entity_poly.pdbx_seq_one_letter_code
_entity_poly.pdbx_strand_id
1 'polypeptide(L)'
;MPQVTPQLNKQNDTHVSLPLFPGISGGPLENHYRLKQFHFHWGAVNEGGSEHTVDGHTYPAELHLVHWNSVKYQNYKEAVVGENGLAVIGVFLKLGAHHQMLQRLVDILPEIKHKDTRAAMRPFDPSTLLPTCWDYWTYAGSLTTPPLTESVTWIIQKEPVEVAPSQLSAFRTLLFSALGEEKKMMVNNYRPLQPLMNWKVWASFQATNEGTRS
;
A
#
# COMPACT_ATOMS: atom_id res chain seq x y z
N MET A 1 -2.05 -21.60 -24.46
CA MET A 1 -3.28 -22.18 -23.87
C MET A 1 -2.97 -23.61 -23.46
N PRO A 2 -3.60 -24.21 -22.44
CA PRO A 2 -4.26 -23.64 -21.25
C PRO A 2 -3.92 -24.42 -19.94
N GLN A 3 -4.38 -23.94 -18.78
CA GLN A 3 -4.84 -24.65 -17.55
C GLN A 3 -5.33 -23.55 -16.58
N VAL A 4 -6.60 -23.08 -16.69
CA VAL A 4 -7.85 -23.59 -16.06
C VAL A 4 -7.95 -23.18 -14.57
N THR A 5 -8.40 -21.96 -14.24
CA THR A 5 -9.75 -21.45 -13.81
C THR A 5 -10.04 -21.52 -12.28
N PRO A 6 -10.79 -20.55 -11.68
CA PRO A 6 -12.26 -20.50 -11.83
C PRO A 6 -12.85 -19.17 -12.34
N GLN A 7 -13.98 -19.31 -13.04
CA GLN A 7 -14.96 -18.31 -13.53
C GLN A 7 -16.33 -18.66 -12.92
N LEU A 8 -17.19 -17.70 -12.53
CA LEU A 8 -18.66 -17.64 -12.82
C LEU A 8 -19.37 -16.36 -12.31
N ASN A 9 -20.59 -16.09 -12.83
CA ASN A 9 -21.37 -14.85 -12.95
C ASN A 9 -22.63 -14.72 -12.04
N LYS A 10 -23.09 -13.45 -11.82
CA LYS A 10 -24.46 -12.84 -11.69
C LYS A 10 -25.37 -12.99 -10.43
N GLN A 11 -25.63 -11.84 -9.74
CA GLN A 11 -26.86 -10.99 -9.76
C GLN A 11 -27.50 -10.57 -8.39
N ASN A 12 -27.79 -9.25 -8.28
CA ASN A 12 -28.68 -8.47 -7.38
C ASN A 12 -28.13 -7.75 -6.11
N ASP A 13 -28.64 -6.51 -5.98
CA ASP A 13 -28.28 -5.36 -5.14
C ASP A 13 -28.40 -5.55 -3.61
N THR A 14 -27.40 -5.10 -2.86
CA THR A 14 -27.49 -4.09 -1.76
C THR A 14 -26.12 -3.93 -1.06
N HIS A 15 -25.55 -2.72 -1.15
CA HIS A 15 -24.50 -2.07 -0.34
C HIS A 15 -23.45 -2.89 0.46
N VAL A 16 -22.18 -2.55 0.17
CA VAL A 16 -20.88 -2.91 0.79
C VAL A 16 -20.31 -4.29 0.42
N SER A 17 -19.40 -4.28 -0.54
CA SER A 17 -18.44 -5.38 -0.74
C SER A 17 -17.20 -4.87 -1.49
N LEU A 18 -16.04 -4.87 -0.84
CA LEU A 18 -14.73 -4.79 -1.49
C LEU A 18 -14.26 -6.24 -1.69
N PRO A 19 -14.38 -6.83 -2.90
CA PRO A 19 -13.88 -8.17 -3.13
C PRO A 19 -12.35 -8.10 -3.18
N LEU A 20 -11.73 -8.42 -2.06
CA LEU A 20 -10.31 -8.67 -1.98
C LEU A 20 -9.96 -9.83 -2.93
N PHE A 21 -9.13 -9.48 -3.91
CA PHE A 21 -8.70 -10.24 -5.07
C PHE A 21 -9.74 -10.50 -6.18
N PRO A 22 -9.44 -10.08 -7.43
CA PRO A 22 -8.18 -9.49 -7.91
C PRO A 22 -8.22 -7.95 -7.92
N GLY A 23 -8.97 -7.25 -7.05
CA GLY A 23 -9.06 -5.79 -7.13
C GLY A 23 -9.83 -5.08 -6.01
N ILE A 24 -10.21 -3.82 -6.26
CA ILE A 24 -11.00 -2.94 -5.38
C ILE A 24 -12.01 -2.12 -6.20
N SER A 25 -13.09 -1.67 -5.56
CA SER A 25 -14.17 -0.89 -6.18
C SER A 25 -14.95 -0.10 -5.12
N GLY A 26 -15.69 0.96 -5.47
CA GLY A 26 -16.44 1.73 -4.46
C GLY A 26 -15.57 2.71 -3.68
N GLY A 27 -16.10 3.28 -2.60
CA GLY A 27 -15.47 4.44 -1.95
C GLY A 27 -15.36 5.61 -2.94
N PRO A 28 -14.15 6.18 -3.17
CA PRO A 28 -13.95 7.25 -4.15
C PRO A 28 -13.86 6.75 -5.61
N LEU A 29 -13.94 5.44 -5.86
CA LEU A 29 -13.68 4.84 -7.16
C LEU A 29 -14.97 4.67 -7.98
N GLU A 30 -14.97 5.20 -9.20
CA GLU A 30 -16.11 5.10 -10.13
C GLU A 30 -16.35 3.68 -10.65
N ASN A 31 -15.31 2.85 -10.68
CA ASN A 31 -15.34 1.50 -11.25
C ASN A 31 -14.29 0.59 -10.58
N HIS A 32 -14.15 -0.63 -11.10
CA HIS A 32 -13.26 -1.64 -10.53
C HIS A 32 -11.80 -1.45 -10.98
N TYR A 33 -10.88 -1.44 -10.02
CA TYR A 33 -9.43 -1.39 -10.21
C TYR A 33 -8.81 -2.74 -9.88
N ARG A 34 -8.00 -3.29 -10.79
CA ARG A 34 -7.32 -4.58 -10.57
C ARG A 34 -6.03 -4.39 -9.80
N LEU A 35 -5.77 -5.23 -8.81
CA LEU A 35 -4.50 -5.27 -8.10
C LEU A 35 -3.39 -5.64 -9.07
N LYS A 36 -2.31 -4.85 -9.04
CA LYS A 36 -1.09 -5.09 -9.82
C LYS A 36 0.04 -5.64 -8.97
N GLN A 37 0.26 -5.03 -7.81
CA GLN A 37 1.39 -5.31 -6.90
C GLN A 37 1.12 -4.69 -5.54
N PHE A 38 1.94 -5.05 -4.54
CA PHE A 38 2.10 -4.29 -3.32
C PHE A 38 3.58 -4.14 -2.96
N HIS A 39 3.92 -3.11 -2.18
CA HIS A 39 5.29 -2.84 -1.72
C HIS A 39 5.27 -2.05 -0.40
N PHE A 40 6.45 -1.87 0.21
CA PHE A 40 6.60 -1.21 1.51
C PHE A 40 7.62 -0.08 1.44
N HIS A 41 7.39 0.95 2.26
CA HIS A 41 8.32 2.01 2.60
C HIS A 41 8.65 1.93 4.08
N TRP A 42 9.92 2.15 4.47
CA TRP A 42 10.36 2.09 5.86
C TRP A 42 11.60 2.96 6.11
N GLY A 43 11.79 3.34 7.37
CA GLY A 43 12.94 4.10 7.82
C GLY A 43 14.05 3.26 8.42
N ALA A 44 15.20 3.90 8.62
CA ALA A 44 16.36 3.33 9.30
C ALA A 44 16.09 3.06 10.79
N VAL A 45 15.20 3.83 11.39
CA VAL A 45 14.81 3.76 12.80
C VAL A 45 13.29 3.63 12.94
N ASN A 46 12.76 3.45 14.14
CA ASN A 46 11.34 3.17 14.35
C ASN A 46 10.47 4.44 14.38
N GLU A 47 11.09 5.60 14.52
CA GLU A 47 10.44 6.90 14.69
C GLU A 47 9.94 7.49 13.36
N GLY A 48 10.32 6.91 12.22
CA GLY A 48 9.84 7.34 10.91
C GLY A 48 10.09 6.32 9.81
N GLY A 49 9.40 6.47 8.68
CA GLY A 49 9.50 5.55 7.55
C GLY A 49 8.27 5.49 6.63
N SER A 50 7.10 5.89 7.12
CA SER A 50 5.91 6.11 6.29
C SER A 50 6.11 7.29 5.33
N GLU A 51 5.44 7.24 4.18
CA GLU A 51 5.45 8.36 3.23
C GLU A 51 4.41 9.40 3.65
N HIS A 52 3.25 8.94 4.12
CA HIS A 52 2.19 9.78 4.66
C HIS A 52 2.41 10.06 6.15
N THR A 53 1.79 11.13 6.63
CA THR A 53 1.69 11.48 8.05
C THR A 53 0.24 11.83 8.39
N VAL A 54 -0.11 11.65 9.67
CA VAL A 54 -1.40 12.09 10.21
C VAL A 54 -1.10 13.10 11.32
N ASP A 55 -1.54 14.35 11.14
CA ASP A 55 -1.29 15.45 12.09
C ASP A 55 0.20 15.60 12.48
N GLY A 56 1.10 15.40 11.50
CA GLY A 56 2.54 15.45 11.69
C GLY A 56 3.16 14.19 12.30
N HIS A 57 2.37 13.18 12.67
CA HIS A 57 2.86 11.90 13.14
C HIS A 57 3.28 10.99 11.98
N THR A 58 4.53 10.52 12.03
CA THR A 58 5.09 9.51 11.13
C THR A 58 5.00 8.12 11.75
N TYR A 59 4.85 7.10 10.90
CA TYR A 59 4.90 5.70 11.30
C TYR A 59 6.24 5.05 10.87
N PRO A 60 6.66 3.95 11.52
CA PRO A 60 7.89 3.23 11.17
C PRO A 60 7.96 2.73 9.72
N ALA A 61 6.80 2.42 9.13
CA ALA A 61 6.68 1.93 7.76
C ALA A 61 5.26 2.13 7.21
N GLU A 62 5.12 1.98 5.89
CA GLU A 62 3.86 2.08 5.16
C GLU A 62 3.80 1.05 4.04
N LEU A 63 2.68 0.35 3.93
CA LEU A 63 2.36 -0.61 2.88
C LEU A 63 1.50 0.07 1.81
N HIS A 64 1.85 -0.13 0.54
CA HIS A 64 1.08 0.31 -0.62
C HIS A 64 0.57 -0.88 -1.43
N LEU A 65 -0.75 -1.01 -1.59
CA LEU A 65 -1.38 -1.94 -2.54
C LEU A 65 -1.81 -1.15 -3.77
N VAL A 66 -1.17 -1.42 -4.91
CA VAL A 66 -1.34 -0.64 -6.14
C VAL A 66 -2.30 -1.36 -7.08
N HIS A 67 -3.37 -0.65 -7.44
CA HIS A 67 -4.41 -1.10 -8.35
C HIS A 67 -4.47 -0.18 -9.57
N TRP A 68 -4.96 -0.69 -10.68
CA TRP A 68 -5.10 0.07 -11.93
C TRP A 68 -6.49 -0.06 -12.54
N ASN A 69 -6.97 1.01 -13.16
CA ASN A 69 -8.29 1.10 -13.75
C ASN A 69 -8.37 0.27 -15.03
N SER A 70 -8.70 -1.01 -14.87
CA SER A 70 -8.83 -1.97 -15.96
C SER A 70 -10.10 -1.79 -16.79
N VAL A 71 -10.99 -0.89 -16.38
CA VAL A 71 -12.21 -0.54 -17.12
C VAL A 71 -11.92 0.60 -18.08
N LYS A 72 -11.12 1.59 -17.66
CA LYS A 72 -10.77 2.78 -18.47
C LYS A 72 -9.56 2.56 -19.38
N TYR A 73 -8.58 1.77 -18.96
CA TYR A 73 -7.32 1.58 -19.69
C TYR A 73 -7.14 0.14 -20.15
N GLN A 74 -6.47 -0.06 -21.30
CA GLN A 74 -6.23 -1.41 -21.83
C GLN A 74 -5.19 -2.17 -21.02
N ASN A 75 -4.23 -1.46 -20.43
CA ASN A 75 -3.14 -2.04 -19.68
C ASN A 75 -2.61 -1.08 -18.60
N TYR A 76 -1.82 -1.64 -17.69
CA TYR A 76 -1.19 -0.89 -16.59
C TYR A 76 -0.32 0.27 -17.06
N LYS A 77 0.38 0.16 -18.19
CA LYS A 77 1.32 1.20 -18.64
C LYS A 77 0.58 2.48 -19.05
N GLU A 78 -0.57 2.33 -19.72
CA GLU A 78 -1.44 3.45 -20.05
C GLU A 78 -2.07 4.06 -18.79
N ALA A 79 -2.52 3.20 -17.86
CA ALA A 79 -3.13 3.64 -16.62
C ALA A 79 -2.17 4.47 -15.75
N VAL A 80 -0.87 4.15 -15.72
CA VAL A 80 0.13 4.88 -14.93
C VAL A 80 0.22 6.36 -15.29
N VAL A 81 0.00 6.72 -16.56
CA VAL A 81 0.07 8.11 -17.04
C VAL A 81 -1.31 8.75 -17.26
N GLY A 82 -2.37 7.98 -17.03
CA GLY A 82 -3.74 8.39 -17.28
C GLY A 82 -4.42 8.95 -16.04
N GLU A 83 -5.26 9.97 -16.23
CA GLU A 83 -6.12 10.51 -15.17
C GLU A 83 -6.99 9.44 -14.52
N ASN A 84 -6.98 9.36 -13.19
CA ASN A 84 -7.64 8.32 -12.40
C ASN A 84 -7.23 6.90 -12.83
N GLY A 85 -6.02 6.73 -13.36
CA GLY A 85 -5.57 5.44 -13.84
C GLY A 85 -5.16 4.48 -12.73
N LEU A 86 -4.77 4.98 -11.56
CA LEU A 86 -4.36 4.17 -10.42
C LEU A 86 -5.20 4.46 -9.18
N ALA A 87 -5.34 3.43 -8.35
CA ALA A 87 -5.86 3.54 -6.98
C ALA A 87 -4.90 2.81 -6.04
N VAL A 88 -4.43 3.50 -5.00
CA VAL A 88 -3.45 2.95 -4.06
C VAL A 88 -4.03 2.96 -2.66
N ILE A 89 -4.08 1.78 -2.04
CA ILE A 89 -4.39 1.66 -0.61
C ILE A 89 -3.08 1.79 0.16
N GLY A 90 -3.01 2.80 1.02
CA GLY A 90 -1.93 3.00 1.99
C GLY A 90 -2.33 2.45 3.36
N VAL A 91 -1.43 1.70 4.00
CA VAL A 91 -1.62 1.16 5.36
C VAL A 91 -0.38 1.47 6.19
N PHE A 92 -0.56 2.21 7.26
CA PHE A 92 0.50 2.47 8.23
C PHE A 92 0.85 1.20 9.01
N LEU A 93 2.13 0.97 9.26
CA LEU A 93 2.61 -0.09 10.13
C LEU A 93 3.18 0.52 11.41
N LYS A 94 2.65 0.11 12.57
CA LYS A 94 3.14 0.52 13.90
C LYS A 94 3.75 -0.66 14.63
N LEU A 95 4.66 -0.39 15.56
CA LEU A 95 5.19 -1.44 16.43
C LEU A 95 4.10 -1.95 17.38
N GLY A 96 4.01 -3.27 17.52
CA GLY A 96 3.05 -3.91 18.40
C GLY A 96 3.18 -5.44 18.36
N ALA A 97 2.03 -6.11 18.31
CA ALA A 97 1.96 -7.56 18.22
C ALA A 97 2.61 -8.12 16.93
N HIS A 98 3.02 -9.38 17.01
CA HIS A 98 3.53 -10.11 15.86
C HIS A 98 2.43 -10.34 14.82
N HIS A 99 2.70 -9.95 13.57
CA HIS A 99 1.75 -10.10 12.48
C HIS A 99 1.96 -11.41 11.73
N GLN A 100 1.07 -12.38 11.96
CA GLN A 100 1.20 -13.74 11.43
C GLN A 100 1.33 -13.81 9.91
N MET A 101 0.57 -13.00 9.17
CA MET A 101 0.59 -13.07 7.72
C MET A 101 1.79 -12.37 7.08
N LEU A 102 2.18 -11.20 7.58
CA LEU A 102 3.45 -10.55 7.24
C LEU A 102 4.66 -11.47 7.47
N GLN A 103 4.61 -12.36 8.48
CA GLN A 103 5.71 -13.28 8.73
C GLN A 103 6.05 -14.15 7.51
N ARG A 104 5.04 -14.55 6.71
CA ARG A 104 5.29 -15.33 5.49
C ARG A 104 6.12 -14.55 4.46
N LEU A 105 6.00 -13.22 4.44
CA LEU A 105 6.85 -12.35 3.61
C LEU A 105 8.23 -12.19 4.24
N VAL A 106 8.29 -11.98 5.56
CA VAL A 106 9.54 -11.84 6.32
C VAL A 106 10.44 -13.05 6.15
N ASP A 107 9.88 -14.26 6.14
CA ASP A 107 10.63 -15.51 5.98
C ASP A 107 11.34 -15.62 4.62
N ILE A 108 10.84 -14.91 3.59
CA ILE A 108 11.41 -14.91 2.23
C ILE A 108 12.47 -13.81 2.04
N LEU A 109 12.45 -12.76 2.88
CA LEU A 109 13.40 -11.64 2.75
C LEU A 109 14.88 -12.04 2.66
N PRO A 110 15.38 -13.05 3.39
CA PRO A 110 16.77 -13.50 3.26
C PRO A 110 17.14 -13.98 1.84
N GLU A 111 16.19 -14.54 1.09
CA GLU A 111 16.39 -15.02 -0.29
C GLU A 111 16.45 -13.87 -1.30
N ILE A 112 15.87 -12.72 -0.96
CA ILE A 112 15.80 -11.53 -1.83
C ILE A 112 16.64 -10.34 -1.31
N LYS A 113 17.71 -10.65 -0.56
CA LYS A 113 18.52 -9.64 0.14
C LYS A 113 19.16 -8.61 -0.79
N HIS A 114 19.60 -9.02 -1.96
CA HIS A 114 20.32 -8.17 -2.91
C HIS A 114 19.38 -7.64 -4.00
N LYS A 115 19.72 -6.48 -4.56
CA LYS A 115 18.99 -5.94 -5.71
C LYS A 115 18.87 -6.97 -6.84
N ASP A 116 17.72 -6.96 -7.52
CA ASP A 116 17.37 -7.79 -8.68
C ASP A 116 17.24 -9.31 -8.42
N THR A 117 17.42 -9.76 -7.17
CA THR A 117 17.13 -11.14 -6.76
C THR A 117 15.62 -11.40 -6.65
N ARG A 118 15.21 -12.65 -6.82
CA ARG A 118 13.81 -13.08 -6.81
C ARG A 118 13.68 -14.43 -6.13
N ALA A 119 12.60 -14.62 -5.38
CA ALA A 119 12.24 -15.87 -4.75
C ALA A 119 10.79 -16.25 -5.11
N ALA A 120 10.51 -17.55 -5.14
CA ALA A 120 9.16 -18.04 -5.33
C ALA A 120 8.37 -17.91 -4.01
N MET A 121 7.13 -17.44 -4.09
CA MET A 121 6.25 -17.31 -2.93
C MET A 121 5.03 -18.21 -3.14
N ARG A 122 4.56 -18.86 -2.07
CA ARG A 122 3.27 -19.56 -2.07
C ARG A 122 2.12 -18.56 -2.34
N PRO A 123 0.93 -19.01 -2.76
CA PRO A 123 -0.22 -18.14 -2.88
C PRO A 123 -0.42 -17.30 -1.61
N PHE A 124 -0.51 -15.99 -1.80
CA PHE A 124 -0.60 -15.01 -0.73
C PHE A 124 -1.72 -14.04 -1.07
N ASP A 125 -2.63 -13.84 -0.12
CA ASP A 125 -3.70 -12.85 -0.23
C ASP A 125 -3.30 -11.58 0.52
N PRO A 126 -2.95 -10.48 -0.15
CA PRO A 126 -2.57 -9.21 0.46
C PRO A 126 -3.66 -8.56 1.30
N SER A 127 -4.92 -9.00 1.16
CA SER A 127 -6.00 -8.51 2.00
C SER A 127 -5.79 -8.72 3.49
N THR A 128 -5.06 -9.78 3.80
CA THR A 128 -4.69 -10.20 5.15
C THR A 128 -3.70 -9.25 5.82
N LEU A 129 -3.19 -8.26 5.09
CA LEU A 129 -2.34 -7.18 5.59
C LEU A 129 -3.12 -5.88 5.82
N LEU A 130 -4.44 -5.88 5.59
CA LEU A 130 -5.29 -4.73 5.83
C LEU A 130 -5.84 -4.74 7.27
N PRO A 131 -6.09 -3.56 7.86
CA PRO A 131 -6.75 -3.47 9.15
C PRO A 131 -8.20 -3.99 9.10
N THR A 132 -8.79 -4.21 10.27
CA THR A 132 -10.20 -4.67 10.36
C THR A 132 -11.17 -3.51 10.13
N CYS A 133 -10.85 -2.31 10.62
CA CYS A 133 -11.60 -1.10 10.31
C CYS A 133 -11.23 -0.58 8.91
N TRP A 134 -12.25 -0.21 8.15
CA TRP A 134 -12.12 0.34 6.79
C TRP A 134 -12.32 1.85 6.73
N ASP A 135 -12.20 2.55 7.86
CA ASP A 135 -12.14 4.01 7.88
C ASP A 135 -10.89 4.46 7.11
N TYR A 136 -11.03 5.42 6.20
CA TYR A 136 -9.93 5.91 5.37
C TYR A 136 -10.03 7.41 5.09
N TRP A 137 -8.88 7.99 4.74
CA TRP A 137 -8.81 9.25 4.02
C TRP A 137 -8.59 9.01 2.54
N THR A 138 -9.07 9.91 1.69
CA THR A 138 -8.84 9.86 0.26
C THR A 138 -8.58 11.23 -0.34
N TYR A 139 -7.67 11.27 -1.32
CA TYR A 139 -7.34 12.47 -2.07
C TYR A 139 -6.75 12.08 -3.43
N ALA A 140 -6.82 12.99 -4.41
CA ALA A 140 -6.13 12.85 -5.68
C ALA A 140 -4.64 13.17 -5.49
N GLY A 141 -3.75 12.35 -6.01
CA GLY A 141 -2.31 12.50 -5.85
C GLY A 141 -1.47 11.86 -6.94
N SER A 142 -0.19 11.67 -6.65
CA SER A 142 0.79 11.10 -7.57
C SER A 142 1.40 9.81 -7.08
N LEU A 143 2.13 9.14 -7.97
CA LEU A 143 3.14 8.17 -7.59
C LEU A 143 4.21 8.82 -6.70
N THR A 144 4.70 8.08 -5.71
CA THR A 144 5.78 8.51 -4.81
C THR A 144 7.17 8.17 -5.35
N THR A 145 7.24 7.38 -6.43
CA THR A 145 8.45 7.10 -7.19
C THR A 145 8.36 7.65 -8.62
N PRO A 146 9.48 7.98 -9.29
CA PRO A 146 9.48 8.37 -10.69
C PRO A 146 8.62 7.42 -11.56
N PRO A 147 7.81 7.95 -12.49
CA PRO A 147 7.80 9.33 -12.99
C PRO A 147 6.99 10.36 -12.18
N LEU A 148 6.52 10.04 -10.96
CA LEU A 148 5.75 10.96 -10.10
C LEU A 148 4.45 11.50 -10.75
N THR A 149 3.85 10.73 -11.66
CA THR A 149 2.63 11.14 -12.37
C THR A 149 1.45 11.26 -11.41
N GLU A 150 0.67 12.34 -11.57
CA GLU A 150 -0.59 12.64 -10.87
C GLU A 150 -1.76 11.80 -11.42
N SER A 151 -1.65 10.47 -11.31
CA SER A 151 -2.63 9.49 -11.80
C SER A 151 -3.29 8.68 -10.69
N VAL A 152 -3.00 8.99 -9.41
CA VAL A 152 -3.33 8.15 -8.26
C VAL A 152 -4.50 8.71 -7.48
N THR A 153 -5.54 7.90 -7.28
CA THR A 153 -6.50 8.10 -6.18
C THR A 153 -5.96 7.39 -4.94
N TRP A 154 -5.58 8.15 -3.92
CA TRP A 154 -5.08 7.59 -2.66
C TRP A 154 -6.23 7.20 -1.73
N ILE A 155 -6.08 6.07 -1.05
CA ILE A 155 -6.98 5.56 -0.02
C ILE A 155 -6.12 5.17 1.18
N ILE A 156 -5.96 6.07 2.15
CA ILE A 156 -5.10 5.86 3.32
C ILE A 156 -5.95 5.33 4.47
N GLN A 157 -5.72 4.07 4.85
CA GLN A 157 -6.42 3.47 5.99
C GLN A 157 -6.09 4.22 7.27
N LYS A 158 -7.14 4.52 8.05
CA LYS A 158 -7.03 5.22 9.33
C LYS A 158 -6.37 4.37 10.40
N GLU A 159 -6.74 3.09 10.45
CA GLU A 159 -6.22 2.16 11.45
C GLU A 159 -4.87 1.60 10.98
N PRO A 160 -3.79 1.77 11.76
CA PRO A 160 -2.51 1.16 11.47
C PRO A 160 -2.53 -0.34 11.82
N VAL A 161 -1.72 -1.11 11.11
CA VAL A 161 -1.49 -2.53 11.39
C VAL A 161 -0.28 -2.70 12.31
N GLU A 162 -0.42 -3.56 13.32
CA GLU A 162 0.67 -3.87 14.24
C GLU A 162 1.66 -4.87 13.63
N VAL A 163 2.95 -4.62 13.83
CA VAL A 163 4.04 -5.51 13.44
C VAL A 163 5.06 -5.64 14.57
N ALA A 164 5.67 -6.81 14.72
CA ALA A 164 6.71 -6.99 15.73
C ALA A 164 7.99 -6.21 15.33
N PRO A 165 8.76 -5.69 16.30
CA PRO A 165 10.04 -5.01 16.01
C PRO A 165 11.02 -5.86 15.20
N SER A 166 11.03 -7.18 15.42
CA SER A 166 11.86 -8.13 14.67
C SER A 166 11.43 -8.25 13.20
N GLN A 167 10.13 -8.19 12.91
CA GLN A 167 9.61 -8.23 11.54
C GLN A 167 10.07 -7.00 10.77
N LEU A 168 9.93 -5.80 11.34
CA LEU A 168 10.40 -4.57 10.69
C LEU A 168 11.94 -4.54 10.57
N SER A 169 12.66 -5.06 11.57
CA SER A 169 14.12 -5.17 11.50
C SER A 169 14.59 -6.08 10.36
N ALA A 170 13.81 -7.09 9.97
CA ALA A 170 14.12 -7.95 8.83
C ALA A 170 14.11 -7.18 7.50
N PHE A 171 13.17 -6.24 7.30
CA PHE A 171 13.15 -5.36 6.12
C PHE A 171 14.44 -4.54 6.02
N ARG A 172 14.93 -4.05 7.16
CA ARG A 172 16.18 -3.28 7.24
C ARG A 172 17.43 -4.11 6.94
N THR A 173 17.33 -5.43 6.70
CA THR A 173 18.46 -6.27 6.27
C THR A 173 18.66 -6.31 4.76
N LEU A 174 17.66 -5.88 3.98
CA LEU A 174 17.69 -5.80 2.52
C LEU A 174 18.69 -4.73 2.04
N LEU A 175 19.13 -4.86 0.79
CA LEU A 175 20.14 -4.00 0.19
C LEU A 175 19.66 -3.36 -1.11
N PHE A 176 19.98 -2.08 -1.30
CA PHE A 176 19.88 -1.41 -2.60
C PHE A 176 20.95 -1.89 -3.59
N SER A 177 22.04 -2.49 -3.10
CA SER A 177 23.17 -2.96 -3.89
C SER A 177 22.95 -4.39 -4.38
N ALA A 178 23.43 -4.68 -5.59
CA ALA A 178 23.45 -6.03 -6.15
C ALA A 178 24.52 -6.90 -5.46
N LEU A 179 24.57 -8.19 -5.83
CA LEU A 179 25.61 -9.10 -5.34
C LEU A 179 26.98 -8.71 -5.93
N GLY A 180 27.98 -8.52 -5.07
CA GLY A 180 29.33 -8.12 -5.47
C GLY A 180 29.58 -6.60 -5.48
N GLU A 181 28.55 -5.79 -5.27
CA GLU A 181 28.67 -4.33 -5.11
C GLU A 181 28.95 -3.94 -3.64
N GLU A 182 29.39 -2.70 -3.42
CA GLU A 182 29.48 -2.13 -2.09
C GLU A 182 28.11 -2.16 -1.39
N LYS A 183 28.10 -2.68 -0.15
CA LYS A 183 26.88 -2.93 0.60
C LYS A 183 26.16 -1.61 0.93
N LYS A 184 24.99 -1.40 0.31
CA LYS A 184 24.11 -0.26 0.62
C LYS A 184 22.79 -0.75 1.23
N MET A 185 22.59 -0.48 2.51
CA MET A 185 21.37 -0.87 3.23
C MET A 185 20.12 -0.23 2.60
N MET A 186 19.06 -1.00 2.44
CA MET A 186 17.76 -0.50 2.00
C MET A 186 17.00 0.06 3.21
N VAL A 187 17.21 1.34 3.50
CA VAL A 187 16.51 2.10 4.53
C VAL A 187 16.21 3.49 4.01
N ASN A 188 15.20 4.16 4.59
CA ASN A 188 14.73 5.48 4.17
C ASN A 188 14.31 5.48 2.70
N ASN A 189 13.61 4.44 2.27
CA ASN A 189 13.10 4.28 0.91
C ASN A 189 11.73 4.97 0.73
N TYR A 190 11.52 6.12 1.38
CA TYR A 190 10.29 6.92 1.32
C TYR A 190 10.59 8.31 0.74
N ARG A 191 9.59 8.90 0.09
CA ARG A 191 9.62 10.27 -0.40
C ARG A 191 9.25 11.24 0.73
N PRO A 192 9.94 12.39 0.86
CA PRO A 192 9.51 13.44 1.79
C PRO A 192 8.12 13.99 1.48
N LEU A 193 7.43 14.49 2.50
CA LEU A 193 6.13 15.15 2.37
C LEU A 193 6.15 16.23 1.29
N GLN A 194 5.07 16.30 0.52
CA GLN A 194 4.87 17.31 -0.51
C GLN A 194 3.76 18.27 -0.08
N PRO A 195 3.78 19.54 -0.53
CA PRO A 195 2.68 20.47 -0.26
C PRO A 195 1.34 19.93 -0.77
N LEU A 196 0.28 20.07 0.04
CA LEU A 196 -1.07 19.67 -0.35
C LEU A 196 -1.66 20.55 -1.47
N MET A 197 -1.14 21.77 -1.61
CA MET A 197 -1.59 22.76 -2.60
C MET A 197 -3.11 22.97 -2.52
N ASN A 198 -3.85 22.72 -3.60
CA ASN A 198 -5.30 22.89 -3.68
C ASN A 198 -6.08 21.57 -3.54
N TRP A 199 -5.39 20.45 -3.26
CA TRP A 199 -6.06 19.16 -3.11
C TRP A 199 -6.84 19.10 -1.80
N LYS A 200 -8.05 18.53 -1.89
CA LYS A 200 -8.90 18.28 -0.72
C LYS A 200 -8.68 16.84 -0.27
N VAL A 201 -8.54 16.68 1.04
CA VAL A 201 -8.56 15.36 1.70
C VAL A 201 -9.97 15.13 2.24
N TRP A 202 -10.55 13.99 1.89
CA TRP A 202 -11.86 13.56 2.38
C TRP A 202 -11.68 12.41 3.36
N ALA A 203 -12.56 12.29 4.35
CA ALA A 203 -12.60 11.16 5.28
C ALA A 203 -13.89 10.36 5.07
N SER A 204 -13.83 9.03 5.17
CA SER A 204 -15.03 8.16 5.13
C SER A 204 -15.79 8.14 6.46
N PHE A 205 -15.25 8.80 7.49
CA PHE A 205 -15.77 8.84 8.84
C PHE A 205 -15.92 10.29 9.32
N GLN A 206 -16.76 10.51 10.32
CA GLN A 206 -16.86 11.80 10.98
C GLN A 206 -15.67 11.98 11.92
N ALA A 207 -15.02 13.15 11.87
CA ALA A 207 -14.04 13.52 12.88
C ALA A 207 -14.73 13.52 14.25
N THR A 208 -14.23 12.74 15.20
CA THR A 208 -14.69 12.82 16.58
C THR A 208 -14.25 14.17 17.14
N ASN A 209 -15.21 15.03 17.46
CA ASN A 209 -14.96 16.30 18.17
C ASN A 209 -14.49 16.01 19.60
N GLU A 210 -13.24 15.58 19.77
CA GLU A 210 -12.57 15.60 21.07
C GLU A 210 -11.52 16.70 21.07
N GLY A 211 -11.89 17.87 21.61
CA GLY A 211 -10.91 18.91 21.92
C GLY A 211 -11.28 20.36 21.60
N THR A 212 -12.41 20.87 22.11
CA THR A 212 -12.48 22.27 22.55
C THR A 212 -13.12 22.31 23.93
N ARG A 213 -12.31 21.97 24.94
CA ARG A 213 -12.49 22.45 26.31
C ARG A 213 -11.20 23.14 26.73
N SER A 214 -11.19 24.46 26.55
CA SER A 214 -10.53 25.43 27.41
C SER A 214 -11.21 26.77 27.17
#